data_AF-A0A2I0T929-F1
#
_entry.id   AF-A0A2I0T929-F1
#
_cell.length_a   1.000
_cell.length_b   1.000
_cell.length_c   1.000
_cell.angle_alpha   90.00
_cell.angle_beta   90.00
_cell.angle_gamma   90.00
#
_symmetry.space_group_name_H-M   'P 1'
#
loop_
_entity.id
_entity.type
_entity.pdbx_description
1 polymer ?
#
loop_
_entity_poly.entity_id
_entity_poly.type
_entity_poly.pdbx_seq_one_letter_code
_entity_poly.pdbx_strand_id
1 'polypeptide(L)'
;MVFAAGGLKVKLYDIAQEQLTSALENIRKQMKELKESGFLKGALSVEQQLALISVCTDLKAAVEGATFIQVSKDLTTPRKQFRKMIKSCAVQSMGDGEFDILTT
;
A
#
# COMPACT_ATOMS: atom_id res chain seq x y z
N MET A 1 6.15 -8.94 -1.39
CA MET A 1 5.91 -7.48 -1.48
C MET A 1 7.21 -6.74 -1.22
N VAL A 2 7.63 -5.84 -2.11
CA VAL A 2 8.96 -5.20 -2.04
C VAL A 2 9.10 -4.27 -0.82
N PHE A 3 8.06 -3.50 -0.48
CA PHE A 3 8.09 -2.59 0.68
C PHE A 3 8.15 -3.33 2.02
N ALA A 4 7.30 -4.35 2.21
CA ALA A 4 7.30 -5.16 3.43
C ALA A 4 8.60 -5.97 3.59
N ALA A 5 9.20 -6.44 2.50
CA ALA A 5 10.51 -7.09 2.50
C ALA A 5 11.63 -6.16 3.00
N GLY A 6 11.50 -4.84 2.76
CA GLY A 6 12.39 -3.80 3.28
C GLY A 6 12.05 -3.33 4.69
N GLY A 7 11.08 -3.95 5.38
CA GLY A 7 10.69 -3.56 6.75
C GLY A 7 9.73 -2.37 6.83
N LEU A 8 9.16 -1.92 5.72
CA LEU A 8 8.24 -0.78 5.69
C LEU A 8 6.81 -1.23 5.97
N LYS A 9 6.08 -0.41 6.75
CA LYS A 9 4.64 -0.60 6.99
C LYS A 9 3.87 -0.23 5.73
N VAL A 10 2.96 -1.11 5.32
CA VAL A 10 2.12 -0.95 4.13
C VAL A 10 0.65 -0.94 4.55
N LYS A 11 -0.09 0.08 4.10
CA LYS A 11 -1.54 0.15 4.21
C LYS A 11 -2.14 -0.08 2.83
N LEU A 12 -2.96 -1.11 2.67
CA LEU A 12 -3.72 -1.38 1.46
C LEU A 12 -5.08 -0.69 1.58
N TYR A 13 -5.46 0.04 0.54
CA TYR A 13 -6.75 0.69 0.43
C TYR A 13 -7.39 0.35 -0.90
N ASP A 14 -8.69 0.06 -0.86
CA ASP A 14 -9.56 -0.06 -2.02
C ASP A 14 -10.95 0.42 -1.60
N ILE A 15 -11.72 0.95 -2.55
CA ILE A 15 -13.11 1.34 -2.33
C ILE A 15 -14.00 0.12 -2.09
N ALA A 16 -13.66 -1.02 -2.69
CA ALA A 16 -14.35 -2.28 -2.52
C ALA A 16 -13.65 -3.15 -1.46
N GLN A 17 -14.30 -3.34 -0.31
CA GLN A 17 -13.73 -4.14 0.79
C GLN A 17 -13.44 -5.60 0.38
N GLU A 18 -14.22 -6.17 -0.55
CA GLU A 18 -13.95 -7.51 -1.10
C GLU A 18 -12.57 -7.58 -1.79
N GLN A 19 -12.17 -6.51 -2.48
CA GLN A 19 -10.85 -6.41 -3.11
C GLN A 19 -9.73 -6.40 -2.07
N LEU A 20 -9.95 -5.78 -0.90
CA LEU A 20 -8.98 -5.80 0.20
C LEU A 20 -8.76 -7.21 0.73
N THR A 21 -9.84 -7.95 0.98
CA THR A 21 -9.77 -9.34 1.46
C THR A 21 -9.07 -10.24 0.44
N SER A 22 -9.49 -10.15 -0.83
CA SER A 22 -8.90 -10.91 -1.93
C SER A 22 -7.42 -10.58 -2.14
N ALA A 23 -7.05 -9.29 -2.09
CA ALA A 23 -5.68 -8.84 -2.20
C ALA A 23 -4.81 -9.39 -1.06
N LEU A 24 -5.29 -9.35 0.19
CA LEU A 24 -4.54 -9.84 1.34
C LEU A 24 -4.30 -11.36 1.24
N GLU A 25 -5.32 -12.13 0.85
CA GLU A 25 -5.20 -13.58 0.63
C GLU A 25 -4.22 -13.90 -0.51
N ASN A 26 -4.31 -13.17 -1.63
CA ASN A 26 -3.38 -13.32 -2.74
C ASN A 26 -1.93 -12.99 -2.35
N ILE A 27 -1.71 -11.92 -1.59
CA ILE A 27 -0.38 -11.56 -1.08
C ILE A 27 0.18 -12.67 -0.18
N ARG A 28 -0.65 -13.22 0.72
CA ARG A 28 -0.26 -14.35 1.59
C ARG A 28 0.16 -15.56 0.77
N LYS A 29 -0.62 -15.93 -0.24
CA LYS A 29 -0.34 -17.06 -1.12
C LYS A 29 0.98 -16.83 -1.88
N GLN A 30 1.12 -15.70 -2.55
CA GLN A 30 2.33 -15.36 -3.32
C GLN A 30 3.58 -15.31 -2.44
N MET A 31 3.49 -14.79 -1.21
CA MET A 31 4.63 -14.78 -0.29
C MET A 31 5.04 -16.19 0.13
N LYS A 32 4.09 -17.11 0.35
CA LYS A 32 4.40 -18.51 0.64
C LYS A 32 5.08 -19.19 -0.54
N GLU A 33 4.53 -19.02 -1.75
CA GLU A 33 5.13 -19.55 -2.99
C GLU A 33 6.55 -19.00 -3.21
N LEU A 34 6.78 -17.70 -2.96
CA LEU A 34 8.11 -17.10 -3.02
C LEU A 34 9.07 -17.66 -1.96
N LYS A 35 8.58 -17.98 -0.76
CA LYS A 35 9.38 -18.63 0.28
C LYS A 35 9.78 -20.04 -0.13
N GLU A 36 8.83 -20.83 -0.62
CA GLU A 36 9.05 -22.21 -1.07
C GLU A 36 10.00 -22.29 -2.26
N SER A 37 9.94 -21.32 -3.17
CA SER A 37 10.83 -21.22 -4.32
C SER A 37 12.17 -20.53 -4.04
N GLY A 38 12.42 -20.08 -2.80
CA GLY A 38 13.67 -19.42 -2.42
C GLY A 38 13.84 -17.99 -2.97
N PHE A 39 12.78 -17.40 -3.52
CA PHE A 39 12.77 -16.04 -4.09
C PHE A 39 12.14 -14.98 -3.16
N LEU A 40 11.87 -15.32 -1.90
CA LEU A 40 11.39 -14.35 -0.92
C LEU A 40 12.46 -13.27 -0.71
N LYS A 41 12.09 -12.03 -0.98
CA LYS A 41 12.99 -10.88 -0.85
C LYS A 41 13.18 -10.47 0.61
N GLY A 42 14.37 -9.99 0.95
CA GLY A 42 14.71 -9.45 2.27
C GLY A 42 15.10 -10.50 3.30
N ALA A 43 15.40 -10.05 4.52
CA ALA A 43 15.78 -10.92 5.64
C ALA A 43 14.59 -11.34 6.53
N LEU A 44 13.42 -10.72 6.32
CA LEU A 44 12.22 -10.95 7.12
C LEU A 44 11.46 -12.21 6.66
N SER A 45 10.95 -12.97 7.62
CA SER A 45 10.08 -14.12 7.35
C SER A 45 8.76 -13.68 6.69
N VAL A 46 8.05 -14.61 6.05
CA VAL A 46 6.72 -14.35 5.49
C VAL A 46 5.78 -13.75 6.53
N GLU A 47 5.79 -14.28 7.75
CA GLU A 47 4.92 -13.81 8.84
C GLU A 47 5.29 -12.39 9.27
N GLN A 48 6.59 -12.07 9.36
CA GLN A 48 7.06 -10.72 9.66
C GLN A 48 6.68 -9.73 8.55
N GLN A 49 6.83 -10.11 7.28
CA GLN A 49 6.42 -9.26 6.16
C GLN A 49 4.90 -9.06 6.13
N LEU A 50 4.12 -10.09 6.44
CA LEU A 50 2.66 -9.98 6.50
C LEU A 50 2.19 -9.10 7.68
N ALA A 51 2.87 -9.15 8.83
CA ALA A 51 2.56 -8.29 9.96
C ALA A 51 2.76 -6.79 9.67
N LEU A 52 3.56 -6.45 8.66
CA LEU A 52 3.75 -5.08 8.20
C LEU A 52 2.65 -4.61 7.23
N ILE A 53 1.79 -5.52 6.75
CA ILE A 53 0.73 -5.22 5.79
C ILE A 53 -0.60 -5.17 6.52
N SER A 54 -1.26 -4.02 6.43
CA SER A 54 -2.59 -3.79 7.00
C SER A 54 -3.55 -3.34 5.90
N VAL A 55 -4.84 -3.59 6.10
CA VAL A 55 -5.90 -3.10 5.22
C VAL A 55 -6.60 -1.92 5.88
N CYS A 56 -7.05 -0.98 5.06
CA CYS A 56 -7.76 0.21 5.49
C CYS A 56 -8.90 0.51 4.51
N THR A 57 -10.10 0.73 5.03
CA THR A 57 -11.28 1.10 4.24
C THR A 57 -11.50 2.61 4.20
N ASP A 58 -10.80 3.36 5.06
CA ASP A 58 -10.86 4.81 5.11
C ASP A 58 -9.63 5.40 4.42
N LEU A 59 -9.86 6.16 3.34
CA LEU A 59 -8.77 6.73 2.55
C LEU A 59 -7.96 7.73 3.36
N LYS A 60 -8.60 8.52 4.22
CA LYS A 60 -7.92 9.55 5.01
C LYS A 60 -6.93 8.88 5.97
N ALA A 61 -7.36 7.86 6.69
CA ALA A 61 -6.51 7.06 7.57
C ALA A 61 -5.42 6.28 6.81
N ALA A 62 -5.68 5.89 5.55
CA ALA A 62 -4.69 5.21 4.71
C ALA A 62 -3.54 6.15 4.29
N VAL A 63 -3.84 7.41 3.96
CA VAL A 63 -2.83 8.39 3.51
C VAL A 63 -2.22 9.19 4.66
N GLU A 64 -2.86 9.23 5.83
CA GLU A 64 -2.33 9.91 7.00
C GLU A 64 -0.98 9.32 7.43
N GLY A 65 0.05 10.17 7.45
CA GLY A 65 1.43 9.81 7.74
C GLY A 65 2.12 8.94 6.68
N ALA A 66 1.51 8.74 5.50
CA ALA A 66 2.10 7.94 4.43
C ALA A 66 3.14 8.75 3.65
N THR A 67 4.41 8.34 3.68
CA THR A 67 5.48 8.99 2.90
C THR A 67 5.40 8.68 1.40
N PHE A 68 4.74 7.57 1.02
CA PHE A 68 4.68 7.10 -0.35
C PHE A 68 3.31 6.47 -0.64
N ILE A 69 2.72 6.80 -1.79
CA ILE A 69 1.41 6.28 -2.22
C ILE A 69 1.55 5.74 -3.65
N GLN A 70 1.33 4.43 -3.80
CA GLN A 70 1.28 3.77 -5.10
C GLN A 70 -0.17 3.56 -5.54
N VAL A 71 -0.48 3.90 -6.79
CA VAL A 71 -1.82 3.73 -7.37
C VAL A 71 -1.72 2.88 -8.64
N SER A 72 -2.65 1.94 -8.83
CA SER A 72 -2.70 1.17 -10.08
C SER A 72 -3.07 2.05 -11.27
N LYS A 73 -2.51 1.74 -12.45
CA LYS A 73 -2.72 2.52 -13.67
C LYS A 73 -4.13 2.37 -14.26
N ASP A 74 -4.81 1.27 -13.94
CA ASP A 74 -6.17 0.95 -14.41
C ASP A 74 -7.22 1.65 -13.54
N LEU A 75 -7.33 2.96 -13.71
CA LEU A 75 -8.40 3.75 -13.12
C LEU A 75 -9.40 4.08 -14.22
N THR A 76 -10.51 3.36 -14.24
CA THR A 76 -11.77 3.83 -14.86
C THR A 76 -12.24 5.14 -14.21
N THR A 77 -11.77 5.43 -12.99
CA THR A 77 -11.94 6.71 -12.30
C THR A 77 -10.97 7.77 -12.83
N PRO A 78 -11.40 9.01 -13.11
CA PRO A 78 -10.48 10.04 -13.59
C PRO A 78 -9.38 10.32 -12.56
N ARG A 79 -8.13 9.97 -12.91
CA ARG A 79 -6.90 10.15 -12.08
C ARG A 79 -6.82 11.51 -11.38
N LYS A 80 -7.38 12.55 -12.01
CA LYS A 80 -7.45 13.92 -11.46
C LYS A 80 -8.24 14.00 -10.15
N GLN A 81 -9.38 13.32 -10.05
CA GLN A 81 -10.25 13.38 -8.86
C GLN A 81 -9.63 12.62 -7.70
N PHE A 82 -9.10 11.41 -7.96
CA PHE A 82 -8.40 10.64 -6.95
C PHE A 82 -7.14 11.36 -6.43
N ARG A 83 -6.37 11.98 -7.34
CA ARG A 83 -5.23 12.82 -6.97
C ARG A 83 -5.64 14.03 -6.14
N LYS A 84 -6.76 14.69 -6.47
CA LYS A 84 -7.28 15.81 -5.68
C LYS A 84 -7.69 15.37 -4.27
N MET A 85 -8.30 14.20 -4.15
CA MET A 85 -8.69 13.61 -2.87
C MET A 85 -7.47 13.25 -2.02
N ILE A 86 -6.47 12.57 -2.60
CA ILE A 86 -5.20 12.28 -1.91
C ILE A 86 -4.53 13.58 -1.46
N LYS A 87 -4.42 14.60 -2.33
CA LYS A 87 -3.82 15.89 -1.95
C LYS A 87 -4.59 16.56 -0.81
N SER A 88 -5.92 16.56 -0.87
CA SER A 88 -6.75 17.14 0.20
C SER A 88 -6.56 16.44 1.55
N CYS A 89 -6.28 15.14 1.54
CA CYS A 89 -6.06 14.37 2.76
C CYS A 89 -4.60 14.42 3.24
N ALA A 90 -3.61 14.43 2.32
CA ALA A 90 -2.19 14.51 2.63
C ALA A 90 -1.76 15.90 3.13
N VAL A 91 -2.40 16.97 2.66
CA VAL A 91 -2.12 18.36 3.11
C VAL A 91 -2.47 18.60 4.59
N GLN A 92 -3.28 17.74 5.23
CA GLN A 92 -3.51 17.85 6.68
C GLN A 92 -2.33 17.34 7.52
N SER A 93 -1.28 16.79 6.90
CA SER A 93 -0.11 16.26 7.59
C SER A 93 1.21 16.72 6.97
N MET A 94 1.51 18.01 6.95
CA MET A 94 2.91 18.44 7.14
C MET A 94 3.01 19.92 7.52
N GLY A 95 3.83 20.19 8.54
CA GLY A 95 4.78 21.28 8.41
C GLY A 95 5.79 20.88 7.33
N ASP A 96 5.89 21.70 6.29
CA ASP A 96 7.07 21.98 5.45
C ASP A 96 7.94 20.80 4.96
N GLY A 97 7.33 19.68 4.61
CA GLY A 97 7.99 18.57 3.91
C GLY A 97 7.39 18.36 2.53
N GLU A 98 8.21 18.48 1.49
CA GLU A 98 7.84 18.27 0.09
C GLU A 98 7.32 16.82 -0.12
N PHE A 99 6.01 16.67 -0.31
CA PHE A 99 5.37 15.37 -0.56
C PHE A 99 5.56 14.96 -2.02
N ASP A 100 6.51 14.06 -2.27
CA ASP A 100 6.64 13.38 -3.55
C ASP A 100 5.58 12.28 -3.71
N ILE A 101 4.41 12.65 -4.24
CA ILE A 101 3.43 11.67 -4.75
C ILE A 101 3.95 11.15 -6.09
N LEU A 102 4.91 10.23 -6.06
CA LEU A 102 5.43 9.54 -7.24
C LEU A 102 4.41 8.50 -7.73
N THR A 103 3.55 8.91 -8.67
CA THR A 103 2.73 7.98 -9.45
C THR A 103 3.57 7.39 -10.58
N THR A 104 4.05 6.15 -10.46
CA THR A 104 4.71 5.46 -11.58
C THR A 104 3.73 5.06 -12.68
#